data_AF-A0A961CXY5-F1
#
_entry.id   AF-A0A961CXY5-F1
#
_cell.length_a   1.000
_cell.length_b   1.000
_cell.length_c   1.000
_cell.angle_alpha   90.00
_cell.angle_beta   90.00
_cell.angle_gamma   90.00
#
_symmetry.space_group_name_H-M   'P 1'
#
loop_
_entity.id
_entity.type
_entity.pdbx_description
1 polymer ?
#
loop_
_entity_poly.entity_id
_entity_poly.type
_entity_poly.pdbx_seq_one_letter_code
_entity_poly.pdbx_strand_id
1 'polypeptide(L)'
;MTRREFVAALTGVGLGGAVATSCAPEAPSWPPLGPGVADPGAFPEGVMAGDPLPDGAVVWTRVDVPQAPSAVEVVWSVSRSSDFDSIVVG
;
A
#
# COMPACT_ATOMS: atom_id res chain seq x y z
N MET A 1 -19.50 33.82 -2.36
CA MET A 1 -19.24 32.55 -1.67
C MET A 1 -17.98 32.68 -0.85
N THR A 2 -18.11 32.80 0.47
CA THR A 2 -17.00 33.01 1.40
C THR A 2 -16.72 31.73 2.21
N ARG A 3 -15.48 31.57 2.70
CA ARG A 3 -15.00 30.37 3.43
C ARG A 3 -15.93 29.90 4.57
N ARG A 4 -16.69 30.82 5.17
CA ARG A 4 -17.63 30.52 6.26
C ARG A 4 -18.93 29.88 5.78
N GLU A 5 -19.37 30.18 4.55
CA GLU A 5 -20.56 29.56 3.94
C GLU A 5 -20.30 28.09 3.56
N PHE A 6 -19.05 27.76 3.20
CA PHE A 6 -18.64 26.39 2.88
C PHE A 6 -18.60 25.46 4.10
N VAL A 7 -18.18 25.97 5.26
CA VAL A 7 -18.16 25.19 6.51
C VAL A 7 -19.57 24.97 7.06
N ALA A 8 -20.46 25.94 6.89
CA ALA A 8 -21.87 25.77 7.24
C ALA A 8 -22.56 24.69 6.39
N ALA A 9 -22.21 24.57 5.10
CA ALA A 9 -22.75 23.54 4.22
C ALA A 9 -22.33 22.10 4.61
N LEU A 10 -21.19 21.93 5.27
CA LEU A 10 -20.68 20.61 5.69
C LEU A 10 -21.27 20.09 7.01
N THR A 11 -21.92 20.94 7.80
CA THR A 11 -22.49 20.55 9.12
C THR A 11 -23.98 20.20 9.07
N GLY A 12 -24.62 20.31 7.89
CA GLY A 12 -26.06 20.19 7.71
C GLY A 12 -26.57 18.92 7.00
N VAL A 13 -25.76 17.88 6.82
CA VAL A 13 -26.24 16.59 6.29
C VAL A 13 -26.56 15.65 7.45
N GLY A 14 -27.83 15.66 7.83
CA GLY A 14 -28.41 14.76 8.80
C GLY A 14 -28.34 13.29 8.36
N LEU A 15 -28.48 12.44 9.37
CA LEU A 15 -28.66 11.00 9.33
C LEU A 15 -29.59 10.56 8.18
N GLY A 16 -29.02 10.10 7.07
CA GLY A 16 -29.76 9.58 5.93
C GLY A 16 -28.79 8.98 4.91
N GLY A 17 -28.61 7.66 5.00
CA GLY A 17 -27.59 6.92 4.26
C GLY A 17 -27.62 7.14 2.76
N ALA A 18 -26.54 7.70 2.23
CA ALA A 18 -26.02 7.33 0.92
C ALA A 18 -24.79 6.46 1.18
N VAL A 19 -24.99 5.14 1.23
CA VAL A 19 -23.89 4.19 1.20
C VAL A 19 -23.34 4.27 -0.22
N ALA A 20 -22.33 5.13 -0.42
CA ALA A 20 -21.50 5.02 -1.60
C ALA A 20 -20.83 3.65 -1.50
N THR A 21 -21.37 2.67 -2.23
CA THR A 21 -20.72 1.38 -2.44
C THR A 21 -19.42 1.68 -3.15
N SER A 22 -18.36 1.84 -2.37
CA SER A 22 -17.00 1.96 -2.85
C SER A 22 -16.68 0.65 -3.57
N CYS A 23 -16.67 0.67 -4.91
CA CYS A 23 -15.86 -0.25 -5.69
C CYS A 23 -14.38 0.12 -5.46
N ALA A 24 -13.89 -0.09 -4.24
CA ALA A 24 -12.48 -0.20 -4.00
C ALA A 24 -12.11 -1.66 -4.25
N PRO A 25 -11.02 -1.97 -4.98
CA PRO A 25 -10.49 -3.32 -4.99
C PRO A 25 -10.25 -3.72 -3.52
N GLU A 26 -10.71 -4.91 -3.15
CA GLU A 26 -10.50 -5.43 -1.82
C GLU A 26 -9.00 -5.49 -1.56
N ALA A 27 -8.55 -4.74 -0.56
CA ALA A 27 -7.16 -4.80 -0.15
C ALA A 27 -6.89 -6.23 0.32
N PRO A 28 -5.85 -6.91 -0.19
CA PRO A 28 -5.47 -8.23 0.29
C PRO A 28 -5.39 -8.22 1.83
N SER A 29 -6.14 -9.11 2.48
CA SER A 29 -6.16 -9.23 3.92
C SER A 29 -5.09 -10.23 4.36
N TRP A 30 -4.02 -9.76 4.98
CA TRP A 30 -3.06 -10.64 5.66
C TRP A 30 -3.47 -10.78 7.13
N PRO A 31 -3.46 -12.01 7.71
CA PRO A 31 -3.78 -12.21 9.11
C PRO A 31 -2.82 -11.38 9.99
N PRO A 32 -3.32 -10.68 11.02
CA PRO A 32 -2.45 -9.89 11.89
C PRO A 32 -1.52 -10.82 12.65
N LEU A 33 -0.22 -10.57 12.52
CA LEU A 33 0.80 -11.32 13.22
C LEU A 33 0.88 -10.83 14.65
N GLY A 34 0.96 -11.76 15.60
CA GLY A 34 1.20 -11.43 16.99
C GLY A 34 2.51 -10.64 17.14
N PRO A 35 2.61 -9.75 18.14
CA PRO A 35 3.85 -9.02 18.40
C PRO A 35 5.03 -10.00 18.54
N GLY A 36 6.06 -9.84 17.71
CA GLY A 36 7.27 -10.66 17.76
C GLY A 36 7.24 -11.96 16.95
N VAL A 37 6.17 -12.25 16.21
CA VAL A 37 6.17 -13.32 15.20
C VAL A 37 6.53 -12.71 13.86
N ALA A 38 7.75 -12.98 13.37
CA ALA A 38 8.05 -12.80 11.96
C ALA A 38 7.19 -13.81 11.20
N ASP A 39 6.15 -13.34 10.52
CA ASP A 39 5.66 -14.07 9.36
C ASP A 39 6.82 -14.11 8.38
N PRO A 40 7.32 -15.31 8.00
CA PRO A 40 8.27 -15.36 6.91
C PRO A 40 7.67 -14.75 5.63
N GLY A 41 6.33 -14.63 5.55
CA GLY A 41 5.62 -14.02 4.45
C GLY A 41 5.96 -14.69 3.12
N ALA A 42 5.58 -14.06 2.01
CA ALA A 42 6.09 -14.47 0.70
C ALA A 42 7.58 -14.10 0.52
N PHE A 43 8.19 -13.35 1.45
CA PHE A 43 9.50 -12.72 1.30
C PHE A 43 10.42 -13.01 2.49
N PRO A 44 10.84 -14.26 2.70
CA PRO A 44 11.59 -14.66 3.90
C PRO A 44 12.97 -13.98 4.02
N GLU A 45 13.54 -13.53 2.90
CA GLU A 45 14.83 -12.83 2.82
C GLU A 45 14.67 -11.30 2.85
N GLY A 46 13.44 -10.81 3.01
CA GLY A 46 13.12 -9.39 3.00
C GLY A 46 13.35 -8.70 1.65
N VAL A 47 13.66 -7.41 1.71
CA VAL A 47 13.91 -6.53 0.55
C VAL A 47 15.27 -5.87 0.71
N MET A 48 16.02 -5.76 -0.38
CA MET A 48 17.35 -5.15 -0.42
C MET A 48 17.40 -4.12 -1.54
N ALA A 49 18.26 -3.11 -1.38
CA ALA A 49 18.59 -2.15 -2.43
C ALA A 49 20.11 -2.12 -2.63
N GLY A 50 20.56 -2.07 -3.89
CA GLY A 50 21.98 -2.13 -4.25
C GLY A 50 22.27 -1.47 -5.59
N ASP A 51 23.55 -1.51 -6.01
CA ASP A 51 24.05 -0.97 -7.28
C ASP A 51 23.51 0.44 -7.61
N PRO A 52 23.78 1.45 -6.77
CA PRO A 52 23.29 2.81 -7.00
C PRO A 52 23.93 3.43 -8.25
N LEU A 53 23.09 4.04 -9.06
CA LEU A 53 23.38 4.90 -10.21
C LEU A 53 22.91 6.34 -9.88
N PRO A 54 23.31 7.37 -10.66
CA PRO A 54 22.87 8.75 -10.41
C PRO A 54 21.34 8.94 -10.39
N ASP A 55 20.61 8.09 -11.10
CA ASP A 55 19.16 8.16 -11.30
C ASP A 55 18.44 6.83 -10.97
N GLY A 56 19.10 5.87 -10.34
CA GLY A 56 18.49 4.56 -10.07
C GLY A 56 19.26 3.69 -9.09
N ALA A 57 18.65 2.57 -8.73
CA ALA A 57 19.25 1.49 -7.95
C ALA A 57 18.52 0.20 -8.26
N VAL A 58 19.15 -0.94 -7.96
CA VAL A 58 18.50 -2.26 -8.03
C VAL A 58 17.72 -2.48 -6.74
N VAL A 59 16.44 -2.85 -6.86
CA VAL A 59 15.63 -3.37 -5.76
C VAL A 59 15.51 -4.88 -5.93
N TRP A 60 15.84 -5.62 -4.88
CA TRP A 60 15.88 -7.08 -4.90
C TRP A 60 15.02 -7.66 -3.77
N THR A 61 14.33 -8.76 -4.07
CA THR A 61 13.69 -9.62 -3.09
C THR A 61 13.64 -11.05 -3.63
N ARG A 62 13.37 -12.01 -2.74
CA ARG A 62 13.09 -13.40 -3.11
C ARG A 62 11.69 -13.76 -2.68
N VAL A 63 10.89 -14.18 -3.65
CA VAL A 63 9.58 -14.77 -3.41
C VAL A 63 9.75 -16.25 -3.12
N ASP A 64 9.26 -16.71 -1.98
CA ASP A 64 9.16 -18.14 -1.65
C ASP A 64 7.71 -18.45 -1.26
N VAL A 65 6.99 -19.08 -2.19
CA VAL A 65 5.58 -19.44 -2.01
C VAL A 65 5.43 -20.94 -2.30
N PRO A 66 4.97 -21.75 -1.33
CA PRO A 66 4.70 -23.17 -1.56
C PRO A 66 3.68 -23.34 -2.69
N GLN A 67 3.97 -24.25 -3.63
CA GLN A 67 3.11 -24.51 -4.79
C GLN A 67 2.88 -23.28 -5.70
N ALA A 68 3.83 -22.35 -5.72
CA ALA A 68 3.77 -21.22 -6.62
C ALA A 68 3.64 -21.65 -8.09
N PRO A 69 2.89 -20.90 -8.91
CA PRO A 69 2.98 -21.02 -10.36
C PRO A 69 4.42 -20.74 -10.83
N SER A 70 4.75 -21.14 -12.07
CA SER A 70 6.09 -20.93 -12.66
C SER A 70 6.51 -19.45 -12.73
N ALA A 71 5.56 -18.52 -12.61
CA ALA A 71 5.79 -17.09 -12.52
C ALA A 71 4.80 -16.48 -11.53
N VAL A 72 5.31 -15.62 -10.64
CA VAL A 72 4.51 -14.88 -9.65
C VAL A 72 4.60 -13.40 -10.00
N GLU A 73 3.46 -12.72 -10.05
CA GLU A 73 3.42 -11.27 -10.22
C GLU A 73 3.86 -10.59 -8.92
N VAL A 74 4.79 -9.63 -9.04
CA VAL A 74 5.31 -8.86 -7.90
C VAL A 74 5.09 -7.38 -8.19
N VAL A 75 4.18 -6.77 -7.42
CA VAL A 75 3.98 -5.32 -7.41
C VAL A 75 5.08 -4.69 -6.57
N TRP A 76 5.66 -3.60 -7.06
CA TRP A 76 6.73 -2.88 -6.38
C TRP A 76 6.47 -1.38 -6.48
N SER A 77 7.02 -0.61 -5.54
CA SER A 77 6.94 0.86 -5.60
C SER A 77 8.13 1.48 -4.88
N VAL A 78 8.49 2.69 -5.28
CA VAL A 78 9.49 3.54 -4.61
C VAL A 78 8.82 4.85 -4.20
N SER A 79 8.97 5.25 -2.94
CA SER A 79 8.38 6.47 -2.39
C SER A 79 9.46 7.42 -1.85
N ARG A 80 9.14 8.72 -1.83
CA ARG A 80 9.93 9.74 -1.11
C ARG A 80 9.65 9.77 0.39
N SER A 81 8.56 9.12 0.81
CA SER A 81 8.05 9.11 2.17
C SER A 81 7.90 7.69 2.69
N SER A 82 8.18 7.50 3.98
CA SER A 82 8.18 6.17 4.63
C SER A 82 6.77 5.58 4.82
N ASP A 83 5.74 6.42 4.75
CA ASP A 83 4.33 6.03 4.76
C ASP A 83 3.75 5.82 3.36
N PHE A 84 4.57 5.95 2.31
CA PHE A 84 4.20 5.73 0.91
C PHE A 84 3.12 6.71 0.38
N ASP A 85 3.01 7.91 0.94
CA ASP A 85 2.09 8.95 0.45
C ASP A 85 2.57 9.66 -0.84
N SER A 86 3.84 9.49 -1.21
CA SER A 86 4.51 10.17 -2.32
C SER A 86 5.31 9.19 -3.19
N ILE A 87 4.59 8.33 -3.91
CA ILE A 87 5.16 7.35 -4.86
C ILE A 87 5.81 8.06 -6.06
N VAL A 88 7.04 7.64 -6.39
CA VAL A 88 7.82 8.11 -7.55
C VAL A 88 7.67 7.16 -8.74
N VAL A 89 7.58 5.85 -8.48
CA VAL A 89 7.35 4.80 -9.47
C VAL A 89 6.68 3.60 -8.78
N GLY A 90 5.77 2.92 -9.48
CA GLY A 90 5.06 1.72 -9.02
C GLY A 90 3.98 1.29 -10.00
#